data_AF-A0A2V6CY27-F1
#
_entry.id   AF-A0A2V6CY27-F1
#
_cell.length_a   1.000
_cell.length_b   1.000
_cell.length_c   1.000
_cell.angle_alpha   90.00
_cell.angle_beta   90.00
_cell.angle_gamma   90.00
#
_symmetry.space_group_name_H-M   'P 1'
#
loop_
_entity.id
_entity.type
_entity.pdbx_description
1 polymer ?
#
loop_
_entity_poly.entity_id
_entity_poly.type
_entity_poly.pdbx_seq_one_letter_code
_entity_poly.pdbx_strand_id
1 'polypeptide(L)'
;MKTGTLEKKTASAKAKHPHELIRRIQQGLRFRELETLQDSIDMPFEQLAAKLSISRSTLQRRKANGRLSPDESDKVIRFARLLEHATDVFGDIDKARAWLKHPQYGLGGAVPLDYAETEIGARGGSCARVARTRRLPEKAHGDMEAGGTHRVCMSST
;
A
#
# COMPACT_ATOMS: atom_id res chain seq x y z
N MET A 1 20.95 46.13 18.81
CA MET A 1 19.64 45.59 18.39
C MET A 1 19.91 44.59 17.26
N LYS A 2 19.67 43.29 17.47
CA LYS A 2 19.89 42.24 16.45
C LYS A 2 18.55 41.94 15.80
N THR A 3 18.35 42.35 14.54
CA THR A 3 17.21 41.89 13.73
C THR A 3 17.64 40.64 12.98
N GLY A 4 17.00 39.53 13.33
CA GLY A 4 17.29 38.20 12.82
C GLY A 4 16.90 38.01 11.36
N THR A 5 17.78 37.28 10.68
CA THR A 5 17.55 36.21 9.71
C THR A 5 16.10 35.96 9.28
N LEU A 6 15.83 36.19 7.99
CA LEU A 6 14.74 35.56 7.25
C LEU A 6 15.36 34.79 6.08
N GLU A 7 15.85 33.59 6.40
CA GLU A 7 16.17 32.58 5.39
C GLU A 7 14.86 32.09 4.78
N LYS A 8 14.65 32.44 3.52
CA LYS A 8 13.59 31.88 2.69
C LYS A 8 13.87 30.38 2.55
N LYS A 9 13.20 29.56 3.37
CA LYS A 9 13.12 28.10 3.20
C LYS A 9 12.30 27.82 1.94
N THR A 10 12.97 27.92 0.80
CA THR A 10 12.43 27.49 -0.50
C THR A 10 12.13 26.01 -0.44
N ALA A 11 10.84 25.71 -0.44
CA ALA A 11 10.27 24.44 -0.77
C ALA A 11 10.88 23.90 -2.07
N SER A 12 11.73 22.88 -1.96
CA SER A 12 12.06 21.95 -3.04
C SER A 12 12.69 20.68 -2.47
N ALA A 13 11.94 19.95 -1.63
CA ALA A 13 12.28 18.58 -1.23
C ALA A 13 11.75 17.58 -2.28
N LYS A 14 12.02 17.85 -3.56
CA LYS A 14 11.65 16.96 -4.67
C LYS A 14 12.37 15.63 -4.45
N ALA A 15 11.62 14.57 -4.15
CA ALA A 15 12.01 13.16 -4.13
C ALA A 15 13.45 12.86 -3.63
N LYS A 16 13.58 12.43 -2.36
CA LYS A 16 14.81 11.85 -1.78
C LYS A 16 15.56 11.05 -2.86
N HIS A 17 16.80 11.45 -3.18
CA HIS A 17 17.60 10.82 -4.24
C HIS A 17 17.47 9.29 -4.20
N PRO A 18 17.30 8.60 -5.34
CA PRO A 18 17.11 7.15 -5.37
C PRO A 18 18.14 6.39 -4.52
N HIS A 19 19.39 6.85 -4.54
CA HIS A 19 20.47 6.31 -3.71
C HIS A 19 20.21 6.42 -2.20
N GLU A 20 19.72 7.56 -1.71
CA GLU A 20 19.40 7.75 -0.29
C GLU A 20 18.22 6.88 0.14
N LEU A 21 17.23 6.72 -0.74
CA LEU A 21 16.12 5.81 -0.47
C LEU A 21 16.57 4.36 -0.41
N ILE A 22 17.43 3.93 -1.34
CA ILE A 22 18.03 2.58 -1.32
C ILE A 22 18.79 2.37 -0.01
N ARG A 23 19.62 3.33 0.43
CA ARG A 23 20.34 3.23 1.71
C ARG A 23 19.39 3.08 2.89
N ARG A 24 18.31 3.88 2.94
CA ARG A 24 17.31 3.78 4.02
C ARG A 24 16.57 2.45 4.03
N ILE A 25 16.27 1.89 2.85
CA ILE A 25 15.69 0.55 2.73
C ILE A 25 16.68 -0.49 3.23
N GLN A 26 17.94 -0.45 2.79
CA GLN A 26 18.99 -1.39 3.22
C GLN A 26 19.30 -1.32 4.71
N GLN A 27 19.15 -0.14 5.34
CA GLN A 27 19.28 0.02 6.80
C GLN A 27 18.04 -0.46 7.59
N GLY A 28 16.97 -0.84 6.89
CA GLY A 28 15.66 -1.10 7.48
C GLY A 28 14.97 0.19 7.94
N LEU A 29 13.70 0.36 7.60
CA LEU A 29 12.88 1.46 8.07
C LEU A 29 12.54 1.30 9.55
N ARG A 30 12.22 2.43 10.19
CA ARG A 30 11.65 2.40 11.54
C ARG A 30 10.27 1.76 11.48
N PHE A 31 9.89 1.07 12.55
CA PHE A 31 8.56 0.46 12.65
C PHE A 31 7.44 1.50 12.49
N ARG A 32 7.66 2.74 12.96
CA ARG A 32 6.74 3.87 12.78
C ARG A 32 6.37 4.19 11.34
N GLU A 33 7.21 3.81 10.38
CA GLU A 33 6.94 4.09 8.97
C GLU A 33 5.89 3.11 8.42
N LEU A 34 5.83 1.90 8.99
CA LEU A 34 4.73 0.97 8.74
C LEU A 34 3.43 1.45 9.39
N GLU A 35 3.48 2.02 10.61
CA GLU A 35 2.32 2.64 11.27
C GLU A 35 1.79 3.83 10.45
N THR A 36 2.69 4.69 9.98
CA THR A 36 2.33 5.83 9.11
C THR A 36 1.66 5.36 7.82
N LEU A 37 2.17 4.29 7.20
CA LEU A 37 1.55 3.70 6.02
C LEU A 37 0.17 3.13 6.33
N GLN A 38 0.01 2.47 7.49
CA GLN A 38 -1.27 1.96 7.95
C GLN A 38 -2.31 3.06 8.10
N ASP A 39 -1.97 4.17 8.74
CA ASP A 39 -2.86 5.32 8.89
C ASP A 39 -3.18 5.96 7.53
N SER A 40 -2.20 5.99 6.62
CA SER A 40 -2.38 6.54 5.29
C SER A 40 -3.29 5.68 4.41
N ILE A 41 -3.22 4.35 4.51
CA ILE A 41 -4.10 3.41 3.78
C ILE A 41 -5.46 3.23 4.49
N ASP A 42 -5.54 3.56 5.78
CA ASP A 42 -6.71 3.37 6.64
C ASP A 42 -7.18 1.91 6.67
N MET A 43 -6.27 1.00 7.02
CA MET A 43 -6.51 -0.45 7.07
C MET A 43 -6.03 -1.02 8.40
N PRO A 44 -6.69 -2.05 8.97
CA PRO A 44 -6.19 -2.70 10.17
C PRO A 44 -4.76 -3.21 9.99
N PHE A 45 -3.95 -3.02 11.03
CA PHE A 45 -2.51 -3.25 10.98
C PHE A 45 -2.16 -4.70 10.62
N GLU A 46 -2.91 -5.68 11.12
CA GLU A 46 -2.77 -7.09 10.78
C GLU A 46 -3.05 -7.39 9.30
N GLN A 47 -4.04 -6.72 8.70
CA GLN A 47 -4.37 -6.91 7.28
C GLN A 47 -3.25 -6.33 6.41
N LEU A 48 -2.76 -5.14 6.74
CA LEU A 48 -1.62 -4.54 6.02
C LEU A 48 -0.36 -5.42 6.16
N ALA A 49 -0.07 -5.91 7.37
CA ALA A 49 1.07 -6.79 7.61
C ALA A 49 0.97 -8.08 6.79
N ALA A 50 -0.22 -8.67 6.68
CA ALA A 50 -0.45 -9.85 5.85
C ALA A 50 -0.17 -9.57 4.36
N LYS A 51 -0.65 -8.44 3.82
CA LYS A 51 -0.36 -8.01 2.43
C LYS A 51 1.14 -7.74 2.20
N LEU A 52 1.85 -7.25 3.21
CA LEU A 52 3.31 -7.11 3.17
C LEU A 52 4.06 -8.44 3.39
N SER A 53 3.34 -9.56 3.52
CA SER A 53 3.85 -10.90 3.85
C SER A 53 4.64 -10.94 5.17
N ILE A 54 4.25 -10.10 6.14
CA ILE A 54 4.83 -10.06 7.48
C ILE A 54 3.96 -10.91 8.40
N SER A 55 4.53 -12.01 8.92
CA SER A 55 3.82 -12.86 9.88
C SER A 55 3.56 -12.13 11.19
N ARG A 56 2.48 -12.51 11.91
CA ARG A 56 2.14 -11.91 13.21
C ARG A 56 3.29 -12.01 14.22
N SER A 57 4.00 -13.14 14.26
CA SER A 57 5.16 -13.33 15.14
C SER A 57 6.33 -12.40 14.77
N THR A 58 6.60 -12.22 13.48
CA THR A 58 7.61 -11.27 12.99
C THR A 58 7.21 -9.85 13.33
N LEU A 59 5.95 -9.49 13.13
CA LEU A 59 5.42 -8.17 13.43
C LEU A 59 5.60 -7.78 14.90
N GLN A 60 5.25 -8.67 15.83
CA GLN A 60 5.43 -8.45 17.27
C GLN A 60 6.91 -8.26 17.63
N ARG A 61 7.79 -9.10 17.08
CA ARG A 61 9.24 -8.97 17.27
C ARG A 61 9.77 -7.65 16.70
N ARG A 62 9.32 -7.24 15.52
CA ARG A 62 9.72 -5.97 14.87
C ARG A 62 9.21 -4.75 15.63
N LYS A 63 8.02 -4.84 16.22
CA LYS A 63 7.46 -3.80 17.09
C LYS A 63 8.33 -3.60 18.33
N ALA A 64 8.79 -4.68 18.96
CA ALA A 64 9.71 -4.62 20.09
C ALA A 64 11.11 -4.08 19.69
N ASN A 65 11.62 -4.49 18.53
CA ASN A 65 12.94 -4.07 18.03
C ASN A 65 12.93 -2.67 17.39
N GLY A 66 11.76 -2.11 17.07
CA GLY A 66 11.57 -0.78 16.51
C GLY A 66 11.99 -0.59 15.04
N ARG A 67 12.43 -1.65 14.35
CA ARG A 67 12.90 -1.58 12.94
C ARG A 67 12.45 -2.78 12.11
N LEU A 68 12.15 -2.50 10.84
CA LEU A 68 11.82 -3.46 9.78
C LEU A 68 13.09 -4.04 9.15
N SER A 69 12.97 -5.21 8.52
CA SER A 69 14.02 -5.74 7.64
C SER A 69 14.12 -4.92 6.34
N PRO A 70 15.21 -5.05 5.58
CA PRO A 70 15.31 -4.44 4.26
C PRO A 70 14.19 -4.86 3.30
N ASP A 71 13.83 -6.15 3.30
CA ASP A 71 12.76 -6.67 2.44
C ASP A 71 11.38 -6.13 2.85
N GLU A 72 11.10 -6.08 4.15
CA GLU A 72 9.88 -5.48 4.70
C GLU A 72 9.81 -3.98 4.34
N SER A 73 10.95 -3.31 4.41
CA SER A 73 11.10 -1.89 4.12
C SER A 73 10.85 -1.56 2.65
N ASP A 74 11.37 -2.39 1.73
CA ASP A 74 11.12 -2.23 0.29
C ASP A 74 9.62 -2.29 -0.01
N LYS A 75 8.91 -3.28 0.57
CA LYS A 75 7.47 -3.43 0.39
C LYS A 75 6.69 -2.24 0.95
N VAL A 76 7.06 -1.73 2.13
CA VAL A 76 6.44 -0.53 2.71
C VAL A 76 6.58 0.68 1.77
N ILE A 77 7.78 0.92 1.23
CA ILE A 77 8.00 2.01 0.27
C ILE A 77 7.19 1.81 -1.00
N ARG A 78 7.10 0.58 -1.49
CA ARG A 78 6.32 0.24 -2.68
C ARG A 78 4.83 0.56 -2.50
N PHE A 79 4.24 0.16 -1.38
CA PHE A 79 2.84 0.46 -1.07
C PHE A 79 2.61 1.96 -0.88
N ALA A 80 3.53 2.66 -0.20
CA ALA A 80 3.45 4.11 -0.03
C ALA A 80 3.45 4.86 -1.37
N ARG A 81 4.33 4.47 -2.30
CA ARG A 81 4.37 5.02 -3.65
C ARG A 81 3.10 4.74 -4.43
N LEU A 82 2.54 3.53 -4.30
CA LEU A 82 1.30 3.20 -4.97
C LEU A 82 0.14 4.07 -4.48
N LEU A 83 0.05 4.33 -3.17
CA LEU A 83 -0.93 5.25 -2.59
C LEU A 83 -0.73 6.69 -3.08
N GLU A 84 0.52 7.18 -3.08
CA GLU A 84 0.87 8.51 -3.59
C GLU A 84 0.43 8.66 -5.05
N HIS A 85 0.79 7.70 -5.92
CA HIS A 85 0.36 7.70 -7.32
C HIS A 85 -1.15 7.63 -7.49
N ALA A 86 -1.85 6.79 -6.72
CA ALA A 86 -3.31 6.73 -6.77
C ALA A 86 -3.92 8.07 -6.33
N THR A 87 -3.37 8.70 -5.29
CA THR A 87 -3.82 10.01 -4.80
C THR A 87 -3.62 11.09 -5.85
N ASP A 88 -2.48 11.10 -6.56
CA ASP A 88 -2.21 12.02 -7.66
C ASP A 88 -3.21 11.86 -8.81
N VAL A 89 -3.62 10.62 -9.11
CA VAL A 89 -4.55 10.36 -10.22
C VAL A 89 -5.99 10.69 -9.86
N PHE A 90 -6.43 10.39 -8.64
CA PHE A 90 -7.80 10.67 -8.19
C PHE A 90 -7.99 12.06 -7.61
N GLY A 91 -6.91 12.75 -7.26
CA GLY A 91 -6.90 14.06 -6.57
C GLY A 91 -7.43 14.01 -5.14
N ASP A 92 -7.63 12.82 -4.59
CA ASP A 92 -8.35 12.59 -3.34
C ASP A 92 -7.85 11.28 -2.70
N ILE A 93 -7.40 11.37 -1.46
CA ILE A 93 -6.82 10.25 -0.72
C ILE A 93 -7.86 9.17 -0.39
N ASP A 94 -9.12 9.53 -0.14
CA ASP A 94 -10.17 8.58 0.20
C ASP A 94 -10.58 7.78 -1.04
N LYS A 95 -10.60 8.42 -2.22
CA LYS A 95 -10.76 7.73 -3.51
C LYS A 95 -9.58 6.80 -3.80
N ALA A 96 -8.36 7.23 -3.50
CA ALA A 96 -7.17 6.40 -3.65
C ALA A 96 -7.22 5.16 -2.74
N ARG A 97 -7.57 5.35 -1.46
CA ARG A 97 -7.77 4.25 -0.49
C ARG A 97 -8.84 3.27 -0.95
N ALA A 98 -9.98 3.77 -1.42
CA ALA A 98 -11.05 2.94 -1.95
C ALA A 98 -10.56 2.13 -3.16
N TRP A 99 -9.89 2.78 -4.11
CA TRP A 99 -9.34 2.11 -5.29
C TRP A 99 -8.34 1.01 -4.93
N LEU A 100 -7.44 1.27 -3.98
CA LEU A 100 -6.42 0.31 -3.51
C LEU A 100 -7.02 -0.97 -2.93
N LYS A 101 -8.17 -0.87 -2.27
CA LYS A 101 -8.82 -1.98 -1.55
C LYS A 101 -9.81 -2.78 -2.41
N HIS A 102 -10.18 -2.28 -3.59
CA HIS A 102 -11.22 -2.88 -4.41
C HIS A 102 -10.67 -3.56 -5.67
N PRO A 103 -11.26 -4.70 -6.08
CA PRO A 103 -10.98 -5.35 -7.36
C PRO A 103 -11.10 -4.38 -8.54
N GLN A 104 -10.10 -4.38 -9.42
CA GLN A 104 -10.10 -3.51 -10.60
C GLN A 104 -10.17 -4.32 -11.89
N TYR A 105 -11.13 -3.98 -12.76
CA TYR A 105 -11.31 -4.67 -14.03
C TYR A 105 -10.04 -4.62 -14.91
N GLY A 106 -9.36 -3.48 -14.98
CA GLY A 106 -8.13 -3.37 -15.77
C GLY A 106 -6.89 -3.99 -15.10
N LEU A 107 -7.04 -4.63 -13.94
CA LEU A 107 -6.08 -5.58 -13.37
C LEU A 107 -6.57 -7.04 -13.51
N GLY A 108 -7.54 -7.31 -14.40
CA GLY A 108 -8.15 -8.64 -14.54
C GLY A 108 -9.00 -9.04 -13.33
N GLY A 109 -9.51 -8.06 -12.56
CA GLY A 109 -10.25 -8.30 -11.33
C GLY A 109 -9.38 -8.40 -10.08
N ALA A 110 -8.07 -8.18 -10.16
CA ALA A 110 -7.21 -8.17 -8.98
C ALA A 110 -7.35 -6.87 -8.17
N VAL A 111 -7.08 -6.98 -6.86
CA VAL A 111 -6.99 -5.83 -5.94
C VAL A 111 -5.60 -5.20 -6.09
N PRO A 112 -5.48 -3.86 -6.21
CA PRO A 112 -4.18 -3.21 -6.39
C PRO A 112 -3.16 -3.50 -5.29
N LEU A 113 -3.58 -3.60 -4.03
CA LEU A 113 -2.69 -3.98 -2.92
C LEU A 113 -2.13 -5.41 -3.07
N ASP A 114 -2.93 -6.34 -3.58
CA ASP A 114 -2.55 -7.74 -3.78
C ASP A 114 -1.59 -7.84 -4.96
N TYR A 115 -1.83 -7.03 -5.99
CA TYR A 115 -0.93 -6.92 -7.14
C TYR A 115 0.44 -6.34 -6.73
N ALA A 116 0.44 -5.39 -5.80
CA ALA A 116 1.64 -4.72 -5.28
C ALA A 116 2.54 -5.60 -4.39
N GLU A 117 2.08 -6.80 -4.01
CA GLU A 117 2.91 -7.79 -3.31
C GLU A 117 4.17 -8.13 -4.11
N THR A 118 4.08 -8.08 -5.45
CA THR A 118 5.22 -8.27 -6.36
C THR A 118 5.77 -6.95 -6.88
N GLU A 119 7.08 -6.88 -7.09
CA GLU A 119 7.72 -5.67 -7.64
C GLU A 119 7.24 -5.40 -9.06
N ILE A 120 6.99 -6.47 -9.81
CA ILE A 120 6.43 -6.43 -11.16
C ILE A 120 5.02 -5.86 -11.14
N GLY A 121 4.15 -6.25 -10.21
CA GLY A 121 2.80 -5.72 -10.12
C GLY A 121 2.75 -4.24 -9.69
N ALA A 122 3.71 -3.78 -8.88
CA ALA A 122 3.80 -2.37 -8.50
C ALA A 122 4.42 -1.46 -9.58
N ARG A 123 5.40 -1.95 -10.35
CA ARG A 123 6.02 -1.18 -11.45
C ARG A 123 5.29 -1.34 -12.79
N GLY A 124 4.67 -2.49 -12.99
CA GLY A 124 3.97 -2.90 -14.21
C GLY A 124 2.65 -2.16 -14.39
N GLY A 125 2.75 -0.89 -14.82
CA GLY A 125 2.01 -0.40 -15.97
C GLY A 125 0.46 -0.33 -15.95
N SER A 126 -0.24 -0.67 -14.87
CA SER A 126 -1.71 -0.59 -14.87
C SER A 126 -2.31 0.58 -14.09
N CYS A 127 -1.60 1.21 -13.14
CA CYS A 127 -2.20 2.26 -12.31
C CYS A 127 -2.78 3.44 -13.11
N ALA A 128 -2.06 3.93 -14.13
CA ALA A 128 -2.51 5.07 -14.95
C ALA A 128 -3.53 4.71 -16.05
N ARG A 129 -3.60 3.44 -16.47
CA ARG A 129 -4.57 2.98 -17.47
C ARG A 129 -5.89 2.58 -16.81
N VAL A 130 -5.83 1.96 -15.63
CA VAL A 130 -6.96 1.50 -14.82
C VAL A 130 -7.68 2.68 -14.15
N ALA A 131 -6.96 3.68 -13.67
CA ALA A 131 -7.61 4.86 -13.07
C ALA A 131 -8.35 5.74 -14.09
N ARG A 132 -8.16 5.52 -15.40
CA ARG A 132 -8.86 6.22 -16.47
C ARG A 132 -10.30 5.71 -16.68
N THR A 133 -10.63 4.51 -16.19
CA THR A 133 -12.03 4.09 -16.05
C THR A 133 -12.61 4.79 -14.83
N ARG A 134 -13.32 5.90 -15.07
CA ARG A 134 -13.92 6.83 -14.10
C ARG A 134 -14.99 6.22 -13.16
N ARG A 135 -15.08 4.89 -13.06
CA ARG A 135 -16.04 4.20 -12.19
C ARG A 135 -15.31 3.71 -10.95
N LEU A 136 -15.19 4.58 -9.95
CA LEU A 136 -15.09 4.11 -8.57
C LEU A 136 -16.33 3.25 -8.30
N PRO A 137 -16.22 2.15 -7.53
CA PRO A 137 -17.41 1.44 -7.09
C PRO A 137 -18.23 2.42 -6.24
N GLU A 138 -19.35 2.90 -6.80
CA GLU A 138 -20.36 3.62 -6.04
C GLU A 138 -20.93 2.62 -5.04
N LYS A 139 -20.47 2.73 -3.78
CA LYS A 139 -20.91 1.99 -2.60
C LYS A 139 -21.35 0.54 -2.86
N ALA A 140 -20.41 -0.40 -2.79
CA ALA A 140 -20.74 -1.78 -2.45
C ALA A 140 -21.05 -1.88 -0.95
N HIS A 141 -22.18 -1.30 -0.54
CA HIS A 141 -22.84 -1.65 0.73
C HIS A 141 -23.95 -2.62 0.34
N GLY A 142 -23.67 -3.92 0.43
CA GLY A 142 -24.60 -4.97 0.05
C GLY A 142 -23.90 -6.32 -0.06
N ASP A 143 -24.01 -7.10 1.01
CA ASP A 143 -24.10 -8.55 1.00
C ASP A 143 -22.98 -9.36 0.33
N MET A 144 -22.04 -9.82 1.15
CA MET A 144 -21.45 -11.14 0.93
C MET A 144 -21.69 -11.96 2.20
N GLU A 145 -22.93 -12.43 2.31
CA GLU A 145 -23.34 -13.43 3.30
C GLU A 145 -22.48 -14.69 3.16
N ALA A 146 -22.04 -15.16 4.31
CA ALA A 146 -21.58 -16.51 4.51
C ALA A 146 -22.73 -17.49 4.21
N GLY A 147 -22.53 -18.42 3.28
CA GLY A 147 -23.49 -19.45 2.99
C GLY A 147 -22.83 -20.63 2.31
N GLY A 148 -22.21 -21.51 3.10
CA GLY A 148 -21.78 -22.81 2.61
C GLY A 148 -22.96 -23.77 2.53
N THR A 149 -23.05 -24.55 1.44
CA THR A 149 -23.67 -25.89 1.46
C THR A 149 -23.05 -26.78 0.38
N HIS A 150 -22.32 -27.79 0.85
CA HIS A 150 -22.29 -29.19 0.39
C HIS A 150 -23.03 -29.56 -0.91
N ARG A 151 -22.37 -30.33 -1.79
CA ARG A 151 -22.65 -31.77 -2.09
C ARG A 151 -21.88 -32.19 -3.37
N VAL A 152 -20.80 -32.97 -3.22
CA VAL A 152 -20.69 -34.39 -3.60
C VAL A 152 -21.22 -34.72 -5.01
N CYS A 153 -20.29 -35.13 -5.89
CA CYS A 153 -20.50 -36.23 -6.85
C CYS A 153 -19.18 -37.01 -6.97
N MET A 154 -19.11 -38.12 -6.26
CA MET A 154 -18.25 -39.27 -6.58
C MET A 154 -18.99 -40.18 -7.58
N SER A 155 -18.21 -41.09 -8.18
CA SER A 155 -18.58 -42.33 -8.90
C SER A 155 -18.61 -42.20 -10.43
N SER A 156 -17.58 -42.69 -11.14
CA SER A 156 -17.31 -44.10 -11.52
C SER A 156 -18.15 -44.57 -12.71
N THR A 157 -17.51 -44.75 -13.87
CA THR A 157 -17.45 -45.99 -14.67
C THR A 157 -16.29 -45.84 -15.65
#